data_AF-A0A7I8DER2-F1
#
_entry.id   AF-A0A7I8DER2-F1
#
_cell.length_a   1.000
_cell.length_b   1.000
_cell.length_c   1.000
_cell.angle_alpha   90.00
_cell.angle_beta   90.00
_cell.angle_gamma   90.00
#
_symmetry.space_group_name_H-M   'P 1'
#
loop_
_entity.id
_entity.type
_entity.pdbx_description
1 polymer ?
#
loop_
_entity_poly.entity_id
_entity_poly.type
_entity_poly.pdbx_seq_one_letter_code
_entity_poly.pdbx_strand_id
1 'polypeptide(L)'
;MDGDDLLTYFLEVTDIMPGLLATVAWLIREVALFVSYIKNNAFPQPLSESDEEKHLTLMAAGDENSRNVLIEHNLRLVVHIVNTL
;
A
#
# COMPACT_ATOMS: atom_id res chain seq x y z
N MET A 1 34.06 41.67 -4.34
CA MET A 1 33.08 40.69 -4.84
C MET A 1 32.16 41.50 -5.71
N ASP A 2 32.40 41.41 -7.01
CA ASP A 2 31.76 42.28 -8.00
C ASP A 2 30.34 41.77 -8.29
N GLY A 3 29.45 42.65 -8.74
CA GLY A 3 28.02 42.34 -8.93
C GLY A 3 27.74 41.15 -9.87
N ASP A 4 28.70 40.84 -10.75
CA ASP A 4 28.63 39.76 -11.72
C ASP A 4 28.81 38.36 -11.08
N ASP A 5 29.57 38.25 -9.99
CA ASP A 5 29.72 37.01 -9.21
C ASP A 5 28.40 36.62 -8.52
N LEU A 6 27.68 37.63 -8.03
CA LEU A 6 26.41 37.45 -7.31
C LEU A 6 25.30 36.99 -8.26
N LEU A 7 25.28 37.53 -9.48
CA LEU A 7 24.39 37.12 -10.57
C LEU A 7 24.68 35.70 -11.04
N THR A 8 25.95 35.34 -11.14
CA THR A 8 26.39 33.98 -11.53
C THR A 8 25.98 32.96 -10.48
N TYR A 9 26.22 33.23 -9.20
CA TYR A 9 25.81 32.35 -8.10
C TYR A 9 24.28 32.20 -8.02
N PHE A 10 23.54 33.30 -8.23
CA PHE A 10 22.08 33.26 -8.21
C PHE A 10 21.53 32.41 -9.36
N LEU A 11 22.04 32.60 -10.59
CA LEU A 11 21.67 31.79 -11.76
C LEU A 11 21.99 30.30 -11.56
N GLU A 12 23.16 29.98 -11.02
CA GLU A 12 23.60 28.62 -10.77
C GLU A 12 22.73 27.92 -9.71
N VAL A 13 22.42 28.61 -8.60
CA VAL A 13 21.51 28.08 -7.56
C VAL A 13 20.09 27.88 -8.10
N THR A 14 19.58 28.76 -8.96
CA THR A 14 18.25 28.60 -9.57
C THR A 14 18.16 27.44 -10.55
N ASP A 15 19.26 27.06 -11.20
CA ASP A 15 19.29 25.95 -12.17
C ASP A 15 19.41 24.57 -11.48
N ILE A 16 20.04 24.53 -10.31
CA ILE A 16 20.20 23.30 -9.51
C ILE A 16 18.90 22.89 -8.79
N MET A 17 18.09 23.87 -8.36
CA MET A 17 16.86 23.61 -7.58
C MET A 17 15.83 22.72 -8.31
N PRO A 18 15.48 22.94 -9.59
CA PRO A 18 14.54 22.08 -10.32
C PRO A 18 14.98 20.63 -10.42
N GLY A 19 16.28 20.37 -10.61
CA GLY A 19 16.84 19.02 -10.69
C GLY A 19 16.74 18.27 -9.36
N LEU A 20 17.07 18.93 -8.25
CA LEU A 20 16.92 18.35 -6.91
C LEU A 20 15.45 18.06 -6.59
N LEU A 21 14.54 18.98 -6.91
CA LEU A 21 13.11 18.77 -6.69
C LEU A 21 12.56 17.62 -7.55
N ALA A 22 13.01 17.51 -8.80
CA ALA A 22 12.60 16.41 -9.69
C ALA A 22 13.09 15.04 -9.20
N THR A 23 14.33 14.95 -8.70
CA THR A 23 14.85 13.69 -8.15
C THR A 23 14.13 13.28 -6.87
N VAL A 24 13.84 14.23 -5.97
CA VAL A 24 13.02 13.98 -4.77
C VAL A 24 11.60 13.54 -5.15
N ALA A 25 10.97 14.21 -6.11
CA ALA A 25 9.63 13.83 -6.59
C ALA A 25 9.61 12.41 -7.19
N TRP A 26 10.65 12.05 -7.93
CA TRP A 26 10.78 10.70 -8.49
C TRP A 26 10.92 9.65 -7.38
N LEU A 27 11.76 9.90 -6.37
CA LEU A 27 11.90 9.01 -5.21
C LEU A 27 10.58 8.85 -4.43
N ILE A 28 9.84 9.93 -4.21
CA ILE A 28 8.52 9.87 -3.56
C ILE A 28 7.57 8.98 -4.37
N ARG A 29 7.59 9.08 -5.69
CA ARG A 29 6.76 8.25 -6.57
C ARG A 29 7.09 6.77 -6.43
N GLU A 30 8.36 6.40 -6.46
CA GLU A 30 8.80 5.00 -6.32
C GLU A 30 8.46 4.43 -4.93
N VAL A 31 8.65 5.22 -3.87
CA VAL A 31 8.24 4.82 -2.50
C VAL A 31 6.72 4.64 -2.40
N ALA A 32 5.92 5.53 -3.01
CA ALA A 32 4.47 5.42 -3.02
C ALA A 32 3.99 4.14 -3.74
N LEU A 33 4.60 3.80 -4.88
CA LEU A 33 4.32 2.56 -5.61
C LEU A 33 4.67 1.33 -4.78
N PHE A 34 5.82 1.33 -4.11
CA PHE A 34 6.24 0.25 -3.23
C PHE A 34 5.28 0.05 -2.05
N VAL A 35 4.89 1.13 -1.37
CA VAL A 35 3.92 1.07 -0.26
C VAL A 35 2.55 0.57 -0.75
N SER A 36 2.11 0.99 -1.94
CA SER A 36 0.86 0.51 -2.55
C SER A 36 0.92 -0.99 -2.85
N TYR A 37 2.05 -1.47 -3.36
CA TYR A 37 2.26 -2.90 -3.64
C TYR A 37 2.20 -3.76 -2.36
N ILE A 38 2.80 -3.31 -1.27
CA ILE A 38 2.75 -4.03 0.01
C ILE A 38 1.32 -4.05 0.58
N LYS A 39 0.59 -2.94 0.50
CA LYS A 39 -0.78 -2.87 1.05
C LYS A 39 -1.78 -3.77 0.33
N ASN A 40 -1.57 -4.08 -0.96
CA ASN A 40 -2.46 -4.95 -1.74
C ASN A 40 -2.37 -6.44 -1.38
N ASN A 41 -1.40 -6.85 -0.55
CA ASN A 41 -1.24 -8.24 -0.10
C ASN A 41 -1.67 -8.44 1.37
N ALA A 42 -2.32 -7.46 1.98
CA ALA A 42 -2.78 -7.57 3.36
C ALA A 42 -4.06 -8.43 3.40
N PHE A 43 -3.99 -9.57 4.09
CA PHE A 43 -5.16 -10.41 4.35
C PHE A 43 -6.33 -9.58 4.87
N PRO A 44 -7.57 -9.87 4.45
CA PRO A 44 -8.74 -9.16 4.93
C PRO A 44 -8.80 -9.21 6.47
N GLN A 45 -9.33 -8.13 7.06
CA GLN A 45 -9.64 -8.04 8.49
C GLN A 45 -10.63 -9.14 8.86
N PRO A 46 -10.62 -9.69 10.09
CA PRO A 46 -11.60 -10.70 10.48
C PRO A 46 -13.01 -10.13 10.39
N LEU A 47 -13.96 -10.98 10.01
CA LEU A 47 -15.37 -10.61 9.93
C LEU A 47 -15.93 -10.36 11.33
N SER A 48 -16.97 -9.54 11.44
CA SER A 48 -17.72 -9.41 12.69
C SER A 48 -18.56 -10.67 12.93
N GLU A 49 -18.86 -11.01 14.18
CA GLU A 49 -19.67 -12.20 14.52
C GLU A 49 -21.02 -12.22 13.77
N SER A 50 -21.67 -11.06 13.65
CA SER A 50 -22.94 -10.93 12.92
C SER A 50 -22.81 -11.15 11.41
N ASP A 51 -21.72 -10.68 10.82
CA ASP A 51 -21.47 -10.90 9.38
C ASP A 51 -21.09 -12.36 9.13
N GLU A 52 -20.35 -12.98 10.04
CA GLU A 52 -19.96 -14.39 9.93
C GLU A 52 -21.18 -15.30 9.98
N GLU A 53 -22.11 -15.07 10.91
CA GLU A 53 -23.38 -15.81 10.99
C GLU A 53 -24.21 -15.67 9.71
N LYS A 54 -24.27 -14.45 9.15
CA LYS A 54 -24.96 -14.20 7.88
C LYS A 54 -24.33 -14.99 6.74
N HIS A 55 -23.01 -14.93 6.58
CA HIS A 55 -22.32 -15.63 5.50
C HIS A 55 -22.32 -17.15 5.69
N LEU A 56 -22.33 -17.65 6.93
CA LEU A 56 -22.51 -19.08 7.22
C LEU A 56 -23.91 -19.55 6.80
N THR A 57 -24.94 -18.76 7.07
CA THR A 57 -26.32 -19.08 6.65
C THR A 57 -26.45 -19.09 5.13
N LEU A 58 -25.88 -18.11 4.45
CA LEU A 58 -25.86 -18.04 2.98
C LEU A 58 -25.02 -19.18 2.36
N MET A 59 -23.89 -19.51 2.96
CA MET A 59 -23.07 -20.66 2.55
C MET A 59 -23.85 -21.98 2.71
N ALA A 60 -24.60 -22.15 3.81
CA ALA A 60 -25.45 -23.32 4.03
C ALA A 60 -26.59 -23.41 2.99
N ALA A 61 -27.05 -22.27 2.46
CA ALA A 61 -27.99 -22.19 1.35
C ALA A 61 -27.35 -22.43 -0.03
N GLY A 62 -26.02 -22.64 -0.10
CA GLY A 62 -25.29 -22.94 -1.34
C GLY A 62 -24.70 -21.72 -2.05
N ASP A 63 -24.62 -20.55 -1.41
CA ASP A 63 -23.99 -19.37 -2.00
C ASP A 63 -22.45 -19.49 -2.02
N GLU A 64 -21.89 -19.64 -3.22
CA GLU A 64 -20.44 -19.73 -3.43
C GLU A 64 -19.71 -18.43 -3.06
N ASN A 65 -20.37 -17.27 -3.18
CA ASN A 65 -19.76 -16.00 -2.83
C ASN A 65 -19.51 -15.93 -1.31
N SER A 66 -20.52 -16.26 -0.51
CA SER A 66 -20.36 -16.32 0.95
C SER A 66 -19.32 -17.36 1.39
N ARG A 67 -19.23 -18.51 0.69
CA ARG A 67 -18.14 -19.48 0.91
C ARG A 67 -16.76 -18.86 0.68
N ASN A 68 -16.56 -18.15 -0.43
CA ASN A 68 -15.28 -17.55 -0.76
C ASN A 68 -14.90 -16.44 0.24
N VAL A 69 -15.86 -15.60 0.64
CA VAL A 69 -15.65 -14.58 1.67
C VAL A 69 -15.17 -15.21 2.98
N LEU A 70 -15.84 -16.27 3.45
CA LEU A 70 -15.44 -16.98 4.67
C LEU A 70 -14.04 -17.60 4.55
N ILE A 71 -13.69 -18.16 3.39
CA ILE A 71 -12.35 -18.72 3.16
C ILE A 71 -11.29 -17.61 3.23
N GLU A 72 -11.45 -16.52 2.48
CA GLU A 72 -10.45 -15.43 2.42
C GLU A 72 -10.19 -14.79 3.80
N HIS A 73 -11.25 -14.60 4.59
CA HIS A 73 -11.14 -14.03 5.93
C HIS A 73 -10.47 -15.01 6.92
N ASN A 74 -10.72 -16.32 6.76
CA ASN A 74 -10.12 -17.37 7.58
C ASN A 74 -8.74 -17.85 7.08
N LEU A 75 -8.29 -17.48 5.88
CA LEU A 75 -6.95 -17.81 5.36
C LEU A 75 -5.82 -17.30 6.27
N ARG A 76 -6.06 -16.25 7.03
CA ARG A 76 -5.12 -15.78 8.07
C ARG A 76 -4.77 -16.89 9.08
N LEU A 77 -5.75 -17.71 9.46
CA LEU A 77 -5.53 -18.85 10.36
C LEU A 77 -4.60 -19.88 9.72
N VAL A 78 -4.75 -20.12 8.40
CA VAL A 78 -3.88 -21.05 7.65
C VAL A 78 -2.44 -20.57 7.67
N VAL A 79 -2.19 -19.28 7.46
CA VAL A 79 -0.83 -18.71 7.54
C VAL A 79 -0.25 -18.88 8.93
N HIS A 80 -1.04 -18.64 9.99
CA HIS A 80 -0.58 -18.82 11.35
C HIS A 80 -0.24 -20.29 11.65
N ILE A 81 -1.07 -21.24 11.19
CA ILE A 81 -0.82 -22.68 11.37
C ILE A 81 0.43 -23.14 10.61
N VAL A 82 0.57 -22.75 9.35
CA VAL A 82 1.72 -23.13 8.50
C VAL A 82 3.03 -22.55 9.03
N ASN A 83 3.03 -21.32 9.54
CA ASN A 83 4.23 -20.71 10.12
C ASN A 83 4.58 -21.26 11.51
N THR A 84 3.63 -21.91 12.19
CA THR A 84 3.84 -22.48 13.53
C THR A 84 4.30 -23.95 13.46
N LEU A 85 4.18 -24.60 12.31
CA LEU A 85 4.71 -25.94 11.99
C LEU A 85 6.12 -25.84 11.38
#